data_AF-A0A928YR29-F1
#
_entry.id   AF-A0A928YR29-F1
#
_cell.length_a   1.000
_cell.length_b   1.000
_cell.length_c   1.000
_cell.angle_alpha   90.00
_cell.angle_beta   90.00
_cell.angle_gamma   90.00
#
_symmetry.space_group_name_H-M   'P 1'
#
loop_
_entity.id
_entity.type
_entity.pdbx_description
1 polymer ?
#
loop_
_entity_poly.entity_id
_entity_poly.type
_entity_poly.pdbx_seq_one_letter_code
_entity_poly.pdbx_strand_id
1 'polypeptide(L)'
;MSCSDTIELPVETEENIYKTGIDLSTSKTIAVEKKWGSEELFMLGYGYDATGKYAHPAYIKGKIMNASKFYNENKSLITISKTNSRGTELPTGGTKEQVLATISEKAGFTSDELLRYTNLFKAHFENKFENDKTFENLSYKFYGISELWASTLMRINYPQGRDEWFLTNYLTDEFKNDLSTKSADDIIKLYGTHLLTNITIGSRIDYLYRYAEDRKSNSDYWFIYNIPYYFNPAAHVYTVKPEEAAPLKENMYVEVIDGLNPSPNIWMIDITNYKKERINYKGFDSLTEENVTLVDFHNQGNKLIPIYDLALDPAKKEALIIAYNKFLGATQ
;
A
#
# COMPACT_ATOMS: atom_id res chain seq x y z
N MET A 1 14.01 -69.86 -3.22
CA MET A 1 13.31 -69.32 -4.40
C MET A 1 12.61 -68.05 -3.96
N SER A 2 12.92 -66.98 -4.68
CA SER A 2 12.41 -65.62 -4.59
C SER A 2 10.90 -65.55 -4.86
N CYS A 3 10.19 -64.60 -4.22
CA CYS A 3 9.62 -63.43 -4.91
C CYS A 3 8.88 -62.54 -3.90
N SER A 4 9.51 -61.43 -3.55
CA SER A 4 8.87 -60.24 -3.02
C SER A 4 8.48 -59.36 -4.21
N ASP A 5 7.19 -59.36 -4.58
CA ASP A 5 6.70 -58.37 -5.54
C ASP A 5 6.35 -57.09 -4.76
N THR A 6 7.34 -56.23 -4.60
CA THR A 6 7.10 -54.83 -4.25
C THR A 6 6.68 -54.15 -5.53
N ILE A 7 5.38 -53.86 -5.66
CA ILE A 7 4.88 -52.97 -6.71
C ILE A 7 5.38 -51.57 -6.35
N GLU A 8 6.52 -51.18 -6.90
CA GLU A 8 6.90 -49.77 -6.98
C GLU A 8 5.90 -49.09 -7.92
N LEU A 9 4.98 -48.33 -7.34
CA LEU A 9 4.21 -47.36 -8.11
C LEU A 9 5.20 -46.32 -8.67
N PRO A 10 5.10 -45.97 -9.96
CA PRO A 10 5.97 -44.95 -10.51
C PRO A 10 5.68 -43.63 -9.81
N VAL A 11 6.67 -43.10 -9.10
CA VAL A 11 6.69 -41.68 -8.73
C VAL A 11 6.98 -40.92 -10.01
N GLU A 12 5.94 -40.59 -10.78
CA GLU A 12 6.05 -39.54 -11.78
C GLU A 12 6.41 -38.25 -11.04
N THR A 13 7.69 -37.89 -11.07
CA THR A 13 8.10 -36.52 -10.79
C THR A 13 7.57 -35.67 -11.94
N GLU A 14 6.30 -35.26 -11.88
CA GLU A 14 5.72 -34.37 -12.88
C GLU A 14 6.62 -33.13 -13.00
N GLU A 15 7.25 -32.98 -14.16
CA GLU A 15 8.09 -31.83 -14.46
C GLU A 15 7.23 -30.56 -14.37
N ASN A 16 7.70 -29.55 -13.62
CA ASN A 16 6.97 -28.30 -13.51
C ASN A 16 6.96 -27.58 -14.87
N ILE A 17 5.82 -27.67 -15.56
CA ILE A 17 5.61 -27.12 -16.90
C ILE A 17 5.80 -25.60 -17.01
N TYR A 18 5.79 -24.86 -15.89
CA TYR A 18 6.00 -23.42 -15.88
C TYR A 18 7.47 -23.02 -15.67
N LYS A 19 8.35 -24.00 -15.43
CA LYS A 19 9.79 -23.81 -15.34
C LYS A 19 10.42 -23.83 -16.73
N THR A 20 10.27 -22.71 -17.45
CA THR A 20 10.75 -22.54 -18.83
C THR A 20 12.24 -22.24 -18.91
N GLY A 21 12.85 -21.80 -17.79
CA GLY A 21 14.22 -21.31 -17.76
C GLY A 21 14.40 -19.88 -18.27
N ILE A 22 13.32 -19.21 -18.69
CA ILE A 22 13.31 -17.78 -19.05
C ILE A 22 12.93 -16.98 -17.80
N ASP A 23 13.87 -16.19 -17.27
CA ASP A 23 13.65 -15.34 -16.10
C ASP A 23 12.93 -14.04 -16.51
N LEU A 24 11.68 -13.88 -16.05
CA LEU A 24 10.86 -12.69 -16.34
C LEU A 24 11.04 -11.55 -15.32
N SER A 25 11.98 -11.68 -14.38
CA SER A 25 12.19 -10.71 -13.31
C SER A 25 12.63 -9.33 -13.81
N THR A 26 12.21 -8.30 -13.09
CA THR A 26 12.50 -6.90 -13.40
C THR A 26 12.67 -6.07 -12.15
N SER A 27 13.29 -4.89 -12.30
CA SER A 27 13.34 -3.86 -11.27
C SER A 27 13.02 -2.51 -11.87
N LYS A 28 12.31 -1.67 -11.13
CA LYS A 28 11.95 -0.31 -11.56
C LYS A 28 12.06 0.70 -10.42
N THR A 29 11.93 1.98 -10.77
CA THR A 29 11.90 3.09 -9.82
C THR A 29 10.60 3.85 -9.97
N ILE A 30 9.84 4.01 -8.88
CA ILE A 30 8.82 5.05 -8.78
C ILE A 30 9.46 6.23 -8.05
N ALA A 31 9.61 7.35 -8.75
CA ALA A 31 10.13 8.58 -8.15
C ALA A 31 9.09 9.17 -7.19
N VAL A 32 9.52 9.50 -5.98
CA VAL A 32 8.75 10.35 -5.05
C VAL A 32 9.41 11.72 -5.06
N GLU A 33 8.79 12.68 -5.75
CA GLU A 33 9.40 13.98 -6.05
C GLU A 33 9.60 14.85 -4.81
N LYS A 34 8.71 14.73 -3.81
CA LYS A 34 8.76 15.54 -2.59
C LYS A 34 9.39 14.77 -1.43
N LYS A 35 10.43 15.35 -0.84
CA LYS A 35 10.94 14.96 0.49
C LYS A 35 10.09 15.60 1.57
N TRP A 36 9.64 14.79 2.52
CA TRP A 36 8.70 15.22 3.56
C TRP A 36 9.35 15.51 4.91
N GLY A 37 10.60 15.09 5.12
CA GLY A 37 11.33 15.31 6.38
C GLY A 37 11.53 16.77 6.77
N SER A 38 11.40 17.71 5.83
CA SER A 38 11.52 19.16 6.09
C SER A 38 10.19 19.86 6.42
N GLU A 39 9.05 19.18 6.28
CA GLU A 39 7.74 19.73 6.61
C GLU A 39 7.43 19.43 8.09
N GLU A 40 7.11 20.47 8.89
CA GLU A 40 6.92 20.37 10.35
C GLU A 40 5.97 19.25 10.78
N LEU A 41 4.91 19.01 10.01
CA LEU A 41 3.92 17.96 10.24
C LEU A 41 3.80 17.00 9.06
N PHE A 42 4.89 16.84 8.29
CA PHE A 42 4.98 15.96 7.12
C PHE A 42 3.82 16.20 6.13
N MET A 43 3.01 15.17 5.86
CA MET A 43 1.84 15.22 4.98
C MET A 43 0.50 15.33 5.71
N LEU A 44 0.50 15.64 7.01
CA LEU A 44 -0.75 15.89 7.74
C LEU A 44 -1.46 17.12 7.15
N GLY A 45 -2.75 17.00 6.84
CA GLY A 45 -3.52 18.07 6.21
C GLY A 45 -3.38 18.16 4.69
N TYR A 46 -2.70 17.22 4.05
CA TYR A 46 -2.65 17.11 2.58
C TYR A 46 -3.79 16.25 2.05
N GLY A 47 -4.09 16.45 0.77
CA GLY A 47 -4.98 15.60 0.01
C GLY A 47 -4.40 14.22 -0.31
N TYR A 48 -5.25 13.23 -0.53
CA TYR A 48 -4.90 11.87 -0.89
C TYR A 48 -5.83 11.30 -1.95
N ASP A 49 -5.25 10.65 -2.95
CA ASP A 49 -5.98 9.93 -3.99
C ASP A 49 -6.25 8.48 -3.56
N ALA A 50 -7.48 8.21 -3.11
CA ALA A 50 -7.88 6.88 -2.66
C ALA A 50 -8.02 5.84 -3.79
N THR A 51 -7.83 6.21 -5.06
CA THR A 51 -7.68 5.22 -6.14
C THR A 51 -6.25 4.72 -6.30
N GLY A 52 -5.33 5.37 -5.57
CA GLY A 52 -3.90 5.10 -5.57
C GLY A 52 -3.48 3.83 -4.84
N LYS A 53 -2.20 3.76 -4.46
CA LYS A 53 -1.70 2.70 -3.58
C LYS A 53 -2.10 2.96 -2.13
N TYR A 54 -1.97 1.97 -1.24
CA TYR A 54 -2.25 2.13 0.19
C TYR A 54 -1.18 2.96 0.88
N ALA A 55 -1.58 4.03 1.58
CA ALA A 55 -0.72 4.94 2.36
C ALA A 55 0.66 5.20 1.69
N HIS A 56 0.64 5.61 0.43
CA HIS A 56 1.83 5.72 -0.40
C HIS A 56 2.10 7.17 -0.80
N PRO A 57 3.34 7.69 -0.65
CA PRO A 57 3.62 9.12 -0.82
C PRO A 57 3.40 9.65 -2.24
N ALA A 58 3.53 8.81 -3.27
CA ALA A 58 3.24 9.21 -4.66
C ALA A 58 1.75 9.55 -4.92
N TYR A 59 0.84 9.23 -4.00
CA TYR A 59 -0.58 9.55 -4.11
C TYR A 59 -1.04 10.67 -3.17
N ILE A 60 -0.08 11.33 -2.51
CA ILE A 60 -0.33 12.59 -1.81
C ILE A 60 -0.51 13.71 -2.85
N LYS A 61 -1.50 14.56 -2.63
CA LYS A 61 -1.96 15.61 -3.54
C LYS A 61 -1.74 17.00 -2.92
N GLY A 62 -2.45 18.02 -3.39
CA GLY A 62 -2.33 19.40 -2.89
C GLY A 62 -2.57 19.55 -1.38
N LYS A 63 -2.00 20.62 -0.80
CA LYS A 63 -2.18 20.96 0.62
C LYS A 63 -3.57 21.56 0.85
N ILE A 64 -4.41 20.85 1.59
CA ILE A 64 -5.79 21.26 1.86
C ILE A 64 -5.88 22.10 3.15
N MET A 65 -5.14 21.69 4.18
CA MET A 65 -5.18 22.29 5.51
C MET A 65 -3.81 22.84 5.93
N ASN A 66 -3.82 23.99 6.59
CA ASN A 66 -2.68 24.52 7.32
C ASN A 66 -2.56 23.85 8.71
N ALA A 67 -2.03 22.62 8.72
CA ALA A 67 -1.87 21.83 9.94
C ALA A 67 -0.94 22.52 10.97
N SER A 68 0.10 23.23 10.54
CA SER A 68 1.01 23.98 11.43
C SER A 68 0.30 25.12 12.16
N LYS A 69 -0.51 25.91 11.44
CA LYS A 69 -1.35 26.95 12.07
C LYS A 69 -2.29 26.33 13.10
N PHE A 70 -2.98 25.26 12.71
CA PHE A 70 -3.88 24.55 13.62
C PHE A 70 -3.17 24.02 14.86
N TYR A 71 -1.98 23.43 14.70
CA TYR A 71 -1.14 22.95 15.79
C TYR A 71 -0.76 24.08 16.75
N ASN A 72 -0.27 25.20 16.22
CA ASN A 72 0.20 26.31 17.02
C ASN A 72 -0.92 26.96 17.85
N GLU A 73 -2.12 27.07 17.28
CA GLU A 73 -3.28 27.65 17.94
C GLU A 73 -4.03 26.63 18.84
N ASN A 74 -3.89 25.33 18.58
CA ASN A 74 -4.66 24.26 19.23
C ASN A 74 -3.81 23.02 19.53
N LYS A 75 -2.67 23.19 20.21
CA LYS A 75 -1.68 22.12 20.44
C LYS A 75 -2.28 20.80 20.97
N SER A 76 -3.29 20.86 21.83
CA SER A 76 -3.94 19.67 22.39
C SER A 76 -4.80 18.89 21.39
N LEU A 77 -5.14 19.49 20.24
CA LEU A 77 -5.96 18.88 19.19
C LEU A 77 -5.12 18.23 18.08
N ILE A 78 -3.79 18.22 18.18
CA ILE A 78 -2.95 17.32 17.40
C ILE A 78 -2.16 16.43 18.34
N THR A 79 -2.38 15.12 18.23
CA THR A 79 -1.55 14.13 18.90
C THR A 79 -0.33 13.85 18.03
N ILE A 80 0.86 14.04 18.60
CA ILE A 80 2.13 13.66 17.99
C ILE A 80 2.83 12.69 18.95
N SER A 81 3.03 11.46 18.50
CA SER A 81 3.71 10.42 19.28
C SER A 81 4.94 9.95 18.53
N LYS A 82 6.13 10.26 19.05
CA LYS A 82 7.38 9.64 18.57
C LYS A 82 7.40 8.18 19.00
N THR A 83 7.83 7.30 18.10
CA THR A 83 7.87 5.85 18.30
C THR A 83 9.08 5.27 17.59
N ASN A 84 9.43 4.03 17.93
CA ASN A 84 10.45 3.25 17.26
C ASN A 84 9.94 1.81 17.13
N SER A 85 8.80 1.66 16.47
CA SER A 85 8.11 0.37 16.36
C SER A 85 8.42 -0.27 15.03
N ARG A 86 8.87 -1.53 15.06
CA ARG A 86 9.11 -2.34 13.87
C ARG A 86 8.28 -3.61 13.94
N GLY A 87 7.67 -3.99 12.83
CA GLY A 87 6.92 -5.24 12.75
C GLY A 87 6.27 -5.49 11.41
N THR A 88 5.80 -6.72 11.25
CA THR A 88 4.99 -7.15 10.13
C THR A 88 3.55 -6.65 10.30
N GLU A 89 3.06 -5.94 9.29
CA GLU A 89 1.74 -5.31 9.24
C GLU A 89 1.04 -5.68 7.93
N LEU A 90 -0.23 -5.27 7.81
CA LEU A 90 -1.03 -5.38 6.59
C LEU A 90 -1.05 -6.78 5.95
N PRO A 91 -1.34 -7.85 6.71
CA PRO A 91 -1.52 -9.18 6.11
C PRO A 91 -2.72 -9.14 5.16
N THR A 92 -2.51 -9.62 3.94
CA THR A 92 -3.54 -9.73 2.89
C THR A 92 -3.46 -11.10 2.24
N GLY A 93 -4.57 -11.58 1.68
CA GLY A 93 -4.58 -12.86 0.99
C GLY A 93 -5.83 -13.09 0.15
N GLY A 94 -5.77 -14.11 -0.72
CA GLY A 94 -6.92 -14.53 -1.53
C GLY A 94 -6.90 -13.99 -2.95
N THR A 95 -8.03 -13.51 -3.47
CA THR A 95 -8.13 -12.88 -4.79
C THR A 95 -7.68 -11.42 -4.77
N LYS A 96 -7.55 -10.79 -5.95
CA LYS A 96 -7.25 -9.35 -6.04
C LYS A 96 -8.29 -8.51 -5.31
N GLU A 97 -9.56 -8.86 -5.46
CA GLU A 97 -10.69 -8.17 -4.84
C GLU A 97 -10.62 -8.28 -3.32
N GLN A 98 -10.27 -9.46 -2.78
CA GLN A 98 -10.09 -9.66 -1.35
C GLN A 98 -8.91 -8.84 -0.80
N VAL A 99 -7.78 -8.81 -1.51
CA VAL A 99 -6.63 -7.95 -1.14
C VAL A 99 -7.03 -6.47 -1.12
N LEU A 100 -7.71 -5.99 -2.17
CA LEU A 100 -8.18 -4.60 -2.25
C LEU A 100 -9.19 -4.28 -1.13
N ALA A 101 -10.08 -5.19 -0.79
CA ALA A 101 -11.00 -5.04 0.33
C ALA A 101 -10.25 -4.89 1.66
N THR A 102 -9.30 -5.78 1.97
CA THR A 102 -8.54 -5.73 3.22
C THR A 102 -7.76 -4.42 3.37
N ILE A 103 -7.08 -3.94 2.32
CA ILE A 103 -6.35 -2.66 2.41
C ILE A 103 -7.31 -1.46 2.51
N SER A 104 -8.50 -1.54 1.91
CA SER A 104 -9.54 -0.51 2.01
C SER A 104 -10.11 -0.41 3.43
N GLU A 105 -10.47 -1.55 4.03
CA GLU A 105 -10.90 -1.61 5.43
C GLU A 105 -9.83 -1.08 6.37
N LYS A 106 -8.56 -1.46 6.14
CA LYS A 106 -7.44 -0.93 6.91
C LYS A 106 -7.28 0.58 6.72
N ALA A 107 -7.65 1.16 5.58
CA ALA A 107 -7.66 2.61 5.39
C ALA A 107 -8.86 3.31 6.04
N GLY A 108 -9.80 2.57 6.62
CA GLY A 108 -10.95 3.08 7.35
C GLY A 108 -12.24 3.18 6.53
N PHE A 109 -12.28 2.61 5.32
CA PHE A 109 -13.50 2.52 4.55
C PHE A 109 -14.45 1.46 5.13
N THR A 110 -15.73 1.78 5.17
CA THR A 110 -16.80 0.90 5.67
C THR A 110 -17.18 -0.17 4.66
N SER A 111 -17.83 -1.26 5.12
CA SER A 111 -18.31 -2.31 4.22
C SER A 111 -19.27 -1.78 3.13
N ASP A 112 -20.09 -0.78 3.45
CA ASP A 112 -20.99 -0.14 2.49
C ASP A 112 -20.21 0.62 1.41
N GLU A 113 -19.13 1.31 1.78
CA GLU A 113 -18.25 2.01 0.83
C GLU A 113 -17.49 1.02 -0.06
N LEU A 114 -17.06 -0.12 0.49
CA LEU A 114 -16.40 -1.18 -0.29
C LEU A 114 -17.34 -1.79 -1.33
N LEU A 115 -18.63 -1.96 -1.00
CA LEU A 115 -19.65 -2.42 -1.95
C LEU A 115 -19.95 -1.35 -3.01
N ARG A 116 -19.93 -0.09 -2.62
CA ARG A 116 -20.27 1.04 -3.49
C ARG A 116 -19.14 1.39 -4.46
N TYR A 117 -17.89 1.43 -4.01
CA TYR A 117 -16.77 2.00 -4.77
C TYR A 117 -15.82 0.94 -5.31
N THR A 118 -15.77 0.81 -6.63
CA THR A 118 -14.95 -0.21 -7.32
C THR A 118 -13.48 0.20 -7.52
N ASN A 119 -13.15 1.49 -7.41
CA ASN A 119 -11.80 1.99 -7.67
C ASN A 119 -10.94 2.17 -6.42
N LEU A 120 -11.43 1.83 -5.22
CA LEU A 120 -10.65 1.98 -3.98
C LEU A 120 -9.35 1.18 -4.06
N PHE A 121 -8.25 1.90 -3.85
CA PHE A 121 -6.87 1.42 -3.92
C PHE A 121 -6.50 0.61 -5.16
N LYS A 122 -7.20 0.78 -6.29
CA LYS A 122 -6.99 -0.02 -7.50
C LYS A 122 -5.54 -0.03 -7.99
N ALA A 123 -4.82 1.08 -7.79
CA ALA A 123 -3.43 1.20 -8.18
C ALA A 123 -2.48 0.33 -7.35
N HIS A 124 -2.97 -0.33 -6.29
CA HIS A 124 -2.23 -1.39 -5.61
C HIS A 124 -1.76 -2.45 -6.62
N PHE A 125 -2.59 -2.87 -7.57
CA PHE A 125 -2.19 -3.88 -8.57
C PHE A 125 -1.63 -3.28 -9.87
N GLU A 126 -1.61 -1.95 -10.03
CA GLU A 126 -1.06 -1.32 -11.23
C GLU A 126 0.40 -1.72 -11.41
N ASN A 127 0.70 -2.24 -12.60
CA ASN A 127 2.05 -2.62 -13.02
C ASN A 127 2.71 -3.71 -12.13
N LYS A 128 1.97 -4.37 -11.21
CA LYS A 128 2.47 -5.55 -10.49
C LYS A 128 2.39 -6.75 -11.43
N PHE A 129 3.52 -7.45 -11.57
CA PHE A 129 3.65 -8.64 -12.43
C PHE A 129 3.38 -8.42 -13.92
N GLU A 130 3.48 -7.17 -14.40
CA GLU A 130 3.20 -6.77 -15.79
C GLU A 130 4.08 -7.46 -16.85
N ASN A 131 5.26 -7.94 -16.44
CA ASN A 131 6.22 -8.61 -17.31
C ASN A 131 5.91 -10.09 -17.51
N ASP A 132 5.07 -10.68 -16.66
CA ASP A 132 4.72 -12.09 -16.75
C ASP A 132 3.36 -12.22 -17.46
N LYS A 133 3.44 -12.06 -18.78
CA LYS A 133 2.36 -12.22 -19.76
C LYS A 133 2.28 -13.63 -20.35
N THR A 134 3.21 -14.49 -19.99
CA THR A 134 3.31 -15.85 -20.55
C THR A 134 2.26 -16.79 -19.97
N PHE A 135 1.82 -16.52 -18.73
CA PHE A 135 0.91 -17.39 -17.98
C PHE A 135 -0.35 -16.64 -17.49
N GLU A 136 -0.95 -15.83 -18.37
CA GLU A 136 -2.10 -14.97 -18.03
C GLU A 136 -3.39 -15.76 -17.71
N ASN A 137 -3.53 -16.98 -18.23
CA ASN A 137 -4.73 -17.80 -18.05
C ASN A 137 -4.82 -18.52 -16.71
N LEU A 138 -3.77 -18.45 -15.87
CA LEU A 138 -3.78 -19.11 -14.57
C LEU A 138 -4.65 -18.35 -13.56
N SER A 139 -5.34 -19.11 -12.70
CA SER A 139 -6.10 -18.54 -11.58
C SER A 139 -5.17 -18.23 -10.41
N TYR A 140 -4.64 -17.00 -10.38
CA TYR A 140 -3.73 -16.59 -9.32
C TYR A 140 -4.46 -16.25 -8.01
N LYS A 141 -3.83 -16.66 -6.92
CA LYS A 141 -4.08 -16.19 -5.56
C LYS A 141 -2.88 -15.40 -5.06
N PHE A 142 -3.10 -14.63 -4.00
CA PHE A 142 -2.12 -13.71 -3.44
C PHE A 142 -1.94 -13.93 -1.95
N TYR A 143 -0.73 -13.66 -1.48
CA TYR A 143 -0.42 -13.35 -0.09
C TYR A 143 0.41 -12.08 -0.04
N GLY A 144 0.16 -11.22 0.94
CA GLY A 144 0.93 -10.01 1.11
C GLY A 144 1.13 -9.64 2.57
N ILE A 145 2.27 -9.03 2.87
CA ILE A 145 2.59 -8.41 4.15
C ILE A 145 3.41 -7.14 3.90
N SER A 146 3.41 -6.23 4.85
CA SER A 146 4.27 -5.07 4.89
C SER A 146 5.21 -5.15 6.09
N GLU A 147 6.51 -5.04 5.88
CA GLU A 147 7.46 -4.79 6.98
C GLU A 147 7.50 -3.28 7.23
N LEU A 148 7.02 -2.86 8.40
CA LEU A 148 6.89 -1.45 8.77
C LEU A 148 7.91 -1.08 9.84
N TRP A 149 8.58 0.06 9.67
CA TRP A 149 9.31 0.75 10.73
C TRP A 149 8.71 2.14 10.95
N ALA A 150 7.86 2.27 11.97
CA ALA A 150 7.21 3.52 12.35
C ALA A 150 8.13 4.37 13.25
N SER A 151 8.24 5.66 12.93
CA SER A 151 9.00 6.67 13.68
C SER A 151 8.11 7.68 14.39
N THR A 152 6.99 8.07 13.78
CA THR A 152 6.09 9.09 14.30
C THR A 152 4.65 8.78 13.93
N LEU A 153 3.73 8.95 14.88
CA LEU A 153 2.29 8.88 14.68
C LEU A 153 1.73 10.29 14.85
N MET A 154 0.91 10.74 13.90
CA MET A 154 0.27 12.05 13.95
C MET A 154 -1.22 11.95 13.69
N ARG A 155 -2.02 12.58 14.53
CA ARG A 155 -3.48 12.60 14.41
C ARG A 155 -4.07 13.97 14.72
N ILE A 156 -4.99 14.42 13.88
CA ILE A 156 -5.91 15.53 14.18
C ILE A 156 -7.07 14.98 15.02
N ASN A 157 -7.20 15.48 16.24
CA ASN A 157 -8.33 15.20 17.11
C ASN A 157 -9.46 16.19 16.76
N TYR A 158 -10.40 15.75 15.91
CA TYR A 158 -11.53 16.58 15.53
C TYR A 158 -12.41 16.93 16.74
N PRO A 159 -12.57 18.22 17.07
CA PRO A 159 -13.46 18.63 18.15
C PRO A 159 -14.92 18.43 17.72
N GLN A 160 -15.63 17.51 18.39
CA GLN A 160 -17.05 17.26 18.12
C GLN A 160 -17.85 18.58 18.15
N GLY A 161 -18.68 18.79 17.13
CA GLY A 161 -19.56 19.95 17.03
C GLY A 161 -18.88 21.27 16.65
N ARG A 162 -17.61 21.25 16.21
CA ARG A 162 -16.89 22.45 15.71
C ARG A 162 -16.33 22.29 14.30
N ASP A 163 -16.96 21.46 13.48
CA ASP A 163 -16.51 21.16 12.13
C ASP A 163 -16.47 22.42 11.26
N GLU A 164 -17.53 23.23 11.28
CA GLU A 164 -17.58 24.48 10.51
C GLU A 164 -16.48 25.48 10.91
N TRP A 165 -16.23 25.64 12.21
CA TRP A 165 -15.13 26.48 12.70
C TRP A 165 -13.77 25.96 12.24
N PHE A 166 -13.57 24.65 12.33
CA PHE A 166 -12.33 24.00 11.89
C PHE A 166 -12.10 24.20 10.39
N LEU A 167 -13.12 23.92 9.57
CA LEU A 167 -13.07 24.05 8.12
C LEU A 167 -12.92 25.50 7.67
N THR A 168 -13.48 26.47 8.40
CA THR A 168 -13.37 27.88 8.03
C THR A 168 -11.96 28.44 8.30
N ASN A 169 -11.33 28.06 9.41
CA ASN A 169 -10.14 28.77 9.92
C ASN A 169 -8.80 28.17 9.49
N TYR A 170 -8.78 26.89 9.08
CA TYR A 170 -7.54 26.15 8.86
C TYR A 170 -7.39 25.56 7.46
N LEU A 171 -8.37 25.72 6.56
CA LEU A 171 -8.16 25.44 5.14
C LEU A 171 -7.17 26.46 4.54
N THR A 172 -6.33 26.01 3.61
CA THR A 172 -5.40 26.89 2.89
C THR A 172 -6.15 27.89 2.02
N ASP A 173 -5.58 29.08 1.80
CA ASP A 173 -6.20 30.10 0.94
C ASP A 173 -6.32 29.62 -0.50
N GLU A 174 -5.32 28.84 -0.97
CA GLU A 174 -5.33 28.19 -2.29
C GLU A 174 -6.52 27.23 -2.43
N PHE A 175 -6.71 26.31 -1.47
CA PHE A 175 -7.84 25.37 -1.53
C PHE A 175 -9.19 26.08 -1.46
N LYS A 176 -9.33 27.12 -0.62
CA LYS A 176 -10.57 27.93 -0.56
C LYS A 176 -10.85 28.65 -1.87
N ASN A 177 -9.83 29.24 -2.50
CA ASN A 177 -9.96 29.87 -3.80
C ASN A 177 -10.32 28.84 -4.89
N ASP A 178 -9.74 27.66 -4.83
CA ASP A 178 -10.03 26.61 -5.80
C ASP A 178 -11.46 26.08 -5.63
N LEU A 179 -11.93 25.92 -4.39
CA LEU A 179 -13.33 25.57 -4.13
C LEU A 179 -14.30 26.57 -4.75
N SER A 180 -13.98 27.88 -4.78
CA SER A 180 -14.85 28.90 -5.38
C SER A 180 -14.70 29.01 -6.90
N THR A 181 -13.52 28.71 -7.46
CA THR A 181 -13.20 29.00 -8.87
C THR A 181 -13.12 27.78 -9.79
N LYS A 182 -12.81 26.59 -9.27
CA LYS A 182 -12.58 25.37 -10.08
C LYS A 182 -13.79 24.44 -10.12
N SER A 183 -13.82 23.58 -11.14
CA SER A 183 -14.80 22.49 -11.24
C SER A 183 -14.55 21.42 -10.17
N ALA A 184 -15.57 20.64 -9.83
CA ALA A 184 -15.42 19.54 -8.88
C ALA A 184 -14.43 18.47 -9.35
N ASP A 185 -14.44 18.11 -10.65
CA ASP A 185 -13.45 17.17 -11.21
C ASP A 185 -12.01 17.71 -11.08
N ASP A 186 -11.79 19.02 -11.28
CA ASP A 186 -10.47 19.64 -11.10
C ASP A 186 -10.01 19.60 -9.64
N ILE A 187 -10.93 19.81 -8.69
CA ILE A 187 -10.63 19.67 -7.25
C ILE A 187 -10.18 18.24 -6.93
N ILE A 188 -10.91 17.23 -7.40
CA ILE A 188 -10.51 15.82 -7.21
C ILE A 188 -9.14 15.55 -7.82
N LYS A 189 -8.84 16.10 -9.00
CA LYS A 189 -7.54 15.92 -9.65
C LYS A 189 -6.39 16.57 -8.88
N LEU A 190 -6.60 17.77 -8.34
CA LEU A 190 -5.56 18.56 -7.65
C LEU A 190 -5.31 18.10 -6.22
N TYR A 191 -6.38 17.72 -5.52
CA TYR A 191 -6.36 17.46 -4.07
C TYR A 191 -6.72 16.00 -3.72
N GLY A 192 -7.08 15.17 -4.70
CA GLY A 192 -7.52 13.80 -4.43
C GLY A 192 -8.93 13.76 -3.86
N THR A 193 -9.28 12.62 -3.29
CA THR A 193 -10.63 12.37 -2.76
C THR A 193 -10.75 12.58 -1.27
N HIS A 194 -9.63 12.58 -0.54
CA HIS A 194 -9.64 12.62 0.93
C HIS A 194 -8.57 13.55 1.50
N LEU A 195 -8.82 14.07 2.70
CA LEU A 195 -7.86 14.75 3.56
C LEU A 195 -7.16 13.74 4.50
N LEU A 196 -5.83 13.82 4.60
CA LEU A 196 -5.03 13.06 5.55
C LEU A 196 -5.10 13.66 6.96
N THR A 197 -5.69 12.91 7.90
CA THR A 197 -5.89 13.37 9.29
C THR A 197 -5.28 12.46 10.34
N ASN A 198 -4.87 11.25 9.94
CA ASN A 198 -4.27 10.26 10.84
C ASN A 198 -3.22 9.43 10.11
N ILE A 199 -1.96 9.71 10.36
CA ILE A 199 -0.84 9.20 9.56
C ILE A 199 0.24 8.58 10.45
N THR A 200 0.87 7.55 9.91
CA THR A 200 2.09 6.95 10.43
C THR A 200 3.23 7.32 9.48
N ILE A 201 4.30 7.83 10.06
CA ILE A 201 5.52 8.27 9.37
C ILE A 201 6.66 7.30 9.68
N GLY A 202 7.38 6.86 8.66
CA GLY A 202 8.38 5.80 8.80
C GLY A 202 8.97 5.34 7.49
N SER A 203 9.34 4.05 7.44
CA SER A 203 9.65 3.29 6.21
C SER A 203 8.85 1.99 6.16
N ARG A 204 8.56 1.51 4.96
CA ARG A 204 7.78 0.28 4.71
C ARG A 204 8.38 -0.51 3.55
N ILE A 205 8.34 -1.84 3.63
CA ILE A 205 8.57 -2.72 2.48
C ILE A 205 7.34 -3.57 2.28
N ASP A 206 6.71 -3.44 1.11
CA ASP A 206 5.56 -4.26 0.73
C ASP A 206 6.03 -5.50 -0.01
N TYR A 207 5.59 -6.66 0.46
CA TYR A 207 5.74 -7.93 -0.21
C TYR A 207 4.37 -8.40 -0.69
N LEU A 208 4.27 -8.68 -1.98
CA LEU A 208 3.10 -9.32 -2.57
C LEU A 208 3.54 -10.52 -3.37
N TYR A 209 3.17 -11.69 -2.89
CA TYR A 209 3.39 -12.96 -3.53
C TYR A 209 2.14 -13.37 -4.29
N ARG A 210 2.31 -13.84 -5.53
CA ARG A 210 1.24 -14.48 -6.28
C ARG A 210 1.62 -15.90 -6.62
N TYR A 211 0.65 -16.79 -6.62
CA TYR A 211 0.85 -18.19 -6.92
C TYR A 211 -0.37 -18.79 -7.63
N ALA A 212 -0.14 -19.85 -8.39
CA ALA A 212 -1.18 -20.62 -9.08
C ALA A 212 -0.80 -22.11 -9.12
N GLU A 213 -1.80 -22.95 -9.40
CA GLU A 213 -1.68 -24.42 -9.39
C GLU A 213 -1.13 -24.94 -8.05
N ASP A 214 -1.78 -24.49 -6.97
CA ASP A 214 -1.46 -24.89 -5.58
C ASP A 214 -1.85 -26.35 -5.35
N ARG A 215 -0.84 -27.20 -5.18
CA ARG A 215 -0.98 -28.65 -4.93
C ARG A 215 -1.03 -28.98 -3.44
N LYS A 216 -1.74 -28.17 -2.64
CA LYS A 216 -1.66 -28.18 -1.17
C LYS A 216 -0.26 -27.84 -0.68
N SER A 217 0.36 -26.86 -1.34
CA SER A 217 1.75 -26.49 -1.16
C SER A 217 2.04 -25.74 0.13
N ASN A 218 1.05 -25.44 0.98
CA ASN A 218 1.24 -24.55 2.14
C ASN A 218 1.83 -23.20 1.68
N SER A 219 1.15 -22.58 0.71
CA SER A 219 1.64 -21.42 -0.07
C SER A 219 1.99 -20.20 0.79
N ASP A 220 1.40 -20.06 1.96
CA ASP A 220 1.75 -19.08 2.98
C ASP A 220 3.16 -19.32 3.58
N TYR A 221 3.53 -20.56 3.85
CA TYR A 221 4.88 -20.91 4.30
C TYR A 221 5.92 -20.69 3.21
N TRP A 222 5.60 -21.02 1.95
CA TRP A 222 6.46 -20.69 0.81
C TRP A 222 6.63 -19.19 0.64
N PHE A 223 5.58 -18.40 0.83
CA PHE A 223 5.69 -16.95 0.80
C PHE A 223 6.68 -16.43 1.85
N ILE A 224 6.51 -16.83 3.11
CA ILE A 224 7.41 -16.41 4.21
C ILE A 224 8.84 -16.88 3.97
N TYR A 225 9.03 -18.09 3.42
CA TYR A 225 10.35 -18.60 3.06
C TYR A 225 11.00 -17.82 1.90
N ASN A 226 10.22 -17.52 0.86
CA ASN A 226 10.69 -16.90 -0.37
C ASN A 226 11.17 -15.46 -0.16
N ILE A 227 10.62 -14.73 0.83
CA ILE A 227 11.06 -13.36 1.15
C ILE A 227 12.58 -13.34 1.42
N PRO A 228 13.12 -13.86 2.55
CA PRO A 228 14.55 -13.76 2.86
C PRO A 228 15.43 -14.58 1.91
N TYR A 229 14.86 -15.53 1.16
CA TYR A 229 15.59 -16.30 0.15
C TYR A 229 15.91 -15.46 -1.10
N TYR A 230 14.94 -14.70 -1.62
CA TYR A 230 15.12 -13.91 -2.85
C TYR A 230 15.35 -12.41 -2.62
N PHE A 231 14.86 -11.88 -1.50
CA PHE A 231 14.97 -10.48 -1.11
C PHE A 231 15.32 -10.35 0.37
N ASN A 232 16.52 -9.87 0.66
CA ASN A 232 16.97 -9.66 2.01
C ASN A 232 16.72 -8.20 2.46
N PRO A 233 15.73 -7.94 3.34
CA PRO A 233 15.48 -6.59 3.85
C PRO A 233 16.38 -6.19 5.02
N ALA A 234 17.01 -7.15 5.71
CA ALA A 234 17.88 -6.93 6.87
C ALA A 234 18.72 -8.19 7.15
N ALA A 235 19.96 -8.02 7.63
CA ALA A 235 21.02 -9.04 7.62
C ALA A 235 20.76 -10.38 8.38
N HIS A 236 19.59 -10.62 8.98
CA HIS A 236 19.39 -11.67 9.98
C HIS A 236 18.07 -12.48 9.89
N VAL A 237 17.30 -12.41 8.81
CA VAL A 237 16.07 -13.20 8.68
C VAL A 237 16.36 -14.53 7.99
N TYR A 238 16.20 -15.64 8.72
CA TYR A 238 16.27 -17.00 8.19
C TYR A 238 14.99 -17.75 8.54
N THR A 239 14.42 -18.41 7.55
CA THR A 239 13.19 -19.20 7.65
C THR A 239 13.47 -20.63 7.21
N VAL A 240 12.78 -21.59 7.82
CA VAL A 240 12.89 -23.01 7.42
C VAL A 240 12.19 -23.20 6.08
N LYS A 241 12.82 -23.92 5.17
CA LYS A 241 12.22 -24.29 3.89
C LYS A 241 11.04 -25.25 4.14
N PRO A 242 9.86 -25.03 3.55
CA PRO A 242 8.74 -25.96 3.67
C PRO A 242 9.10 -27.36 3.15
N GLU A 243 8.53 -28.40 3.76
CA GLU A 243 8.71 -29.79 3.31
C GLU A 243 7.76 -30.12 2.15
N GLU A 244 6.60 -29.47 2.11
CA GLU A 244 5.62 -29.62 1.04
C GLU A 244 6.15 -29.05 -0.29
N ALA A 245 5.66 -29.61 -1.40
CA ALA A 245 6.00 -29.10 -2.73
C ALA A 245 5.59 -27.63 -2.86
N ALA A 246 6.39 -26.82 -3.57
CA ALA A 246 6.03 -25.44 -3.89
C ALA A 246 4.86 -25.37 -4.88
N PRO A 247 4.13 -24.23 -4.95
CA PRO A 247 3.24 -23.98 -6.08
C PRO A 247 3.98 -24.10 -7.42
N LEU A 248 3.29 -24.51 -8.48
CA LEU A 248 3.97 -24.68 -9.77
C LEU A 248 4.35 -23.34 -10.40
N LYS A 249 3.57 -22.28 -10.16
CA LYS A 249 3.89 -20.93 -10.62
C LYS A 249 3.88 -19.95 -9.46
N GLU A 250 4.98 -19.22 -9.31
CA GLU A 250 5.23 -18.29 -8.22
C GLU A 250 5.85 -17.00 -8.75
N ASN A 251 5.43 -15.86 -8.22
CA ASN A 251 6.17 -14.60 -8.37
C ASN A 251 6.09 -13.80 -7.06
N MET A 252 7.11 -12.99 -6.80
CA MET A 252 7.13 -12.05 -5.69
C MET A 252 7.34 -10.64 -6.20
N TYR A 253 6.49 -9.72 -5.79
CA TYR A 253 6.65 -8.29 -5.96
C TYR A 253 7.11 -7.69 -4.63
N VAL A 254 8.16 -6.88 -4.69
CA VAL A 254 8.70 -6.14 -3.54
C VAL A 254 8.73 -4.66 -3.88
N GLU A 255 8.22 -3.81 -2.99
CA GLU A 255 8.30 -2.35 -3.13
C GLU A 255 8.78 -1.73 -1.82
N VAL A 256 9.84 -0.94 -1.90
CA VAL A 256 10.41 -0.17 -0.80
C VAL A 256 9.80 1.23 -0.83
N ILE A 257 9.25 1.64 0.31
CA ILE A 257 8.57 2.92 0.51
C ILE A 257 9.25 3.60 1.69
N ASP A 258 10.21 4.45 1.37
CA ASP A 258 10.97 5.25 2.33
C ASP A 258 11.25 6.64 1.73
N GLY A 259 11.93 7.50 2.50
CA GLY A 259 12.40 8.81 2.03
C GLY A 259 13.81 8.78 1.44
N LEU A 260 14.47 7.62 1.32
CA LEU A 260 15.79 7.48 0.69
C LEU A 260 15.67 7.53 -0.84
N ASN A 261 14.50 7.18 -1.38
CA ASN A 261 14.24 7.09 -2.83
C ASN A 261 15.27 6.19 -3.54
N PRO A 262 15.44 4.92 -3.12
CA PRO A 262 16.40 4.04 -3.76
C PRO A 262 16.04 3.81 -5.23
N SER A 263 17.05 3.55 -6.05
CA SER A 263 16.88 3.18 -7.45
C SER A 263 17.66 1.89 -7.71
N PRO A 264 16.98 0.75 -7.94
CA PRO A 264 15.53 0.56 -7.94
C PRO A 264 14.90 0.59 -6.54
N ASN A 265 13.60 0.87 -6.47
CA ASN A 265 12.76 0.69 -5.26
C ASN A 265 11.68 -0.38 -5.44
N ILE A 266 11.59 -1.01 -6.61
CA ILE A 266 10.62 -2.07 -6.90
C ILE A 266 11.33 -3.23 -7.59
N TRP A 267 10.96 -4.45 -7.20
CA TRP A 267 11.38 -5.69 -7.82
C TRP A 267 10.18 -6.58 -8.10
N MET A 268 10.16 -7.20 -9.26
CA MET A 268 9.31 -8.34 -9.55
C MET A 268 10.22 -9.52 -9.82
N ILE A 269 10.05 -10.59 -9.06
CA ILE A 269 10.87 -11.78 -9.04
C ILE A 269 10.01 -12.93 -9.55
N ASP A 270 10.36 -13.49 -10.71
CA ASP A 270 9.77 -14.71 -11.25
C ASP A 270 10.40 -15.92 -10.55
N ILE A 271 9.92 -16.22 -9.34
CA ILE A 271 10.47 -17.25 -8.46
C ILE A 271 10.65 -18.59 -9.20
N THR A 272 9.67 -18.97 -10.03
CA THR A 272 9.70 -20.22 -10.79
C THR A 272 10.91 -20.35 -11.72
N ASN A 273 11.42 -19.24 -12.24
CA ASN A 273 12.54 -19.21 -13.20
C ASN A 273 13.77 -18.41 -12.72
N TYR A 274 13.74 -17.85 -11.50
CA TYR A 274 14.80 -17.00 -10.99
C TYR A 274 16.08 -17.79 -10.74
N LYS A 275 17.18 -17.37 -11.37
CA LYS A 275 18.51 -17.99 -11.24
C LYS A 275 19.60 -17.03 -10.79
N LYS A 276 19.24 -15.78 -10.50
CA LYS A 276 20.18 -14.74 -10.10
C LYS A 276 20.43 -14.80 -8.59
N GLU A 277 21.45 -14.08 -8.15
CA GLU A 277 21.72 -13.91 -6.73
C GLU A 277 20.58 -13.19 -6.01
N ARG A 278 20.44 -13.49 -4.71
CA ARG A 278 19.51 -12.80 -3.81
C ARG A 278 19.72 -11.29 -3.84
N ILE A 279 18.62 -10.54 -3.92
CA ILE A 279 18.63 -9.07 -3.82
C ILE A 279 18.90 -8.69 -2.36
N ASN A 280 19.87 -7.81 -2.11
CA ASN A 280 20.17 -7.32 -0.75
C ASN A 280 19.88 -5.82 -0.66
N TYR A 281 18.78 -5.46 0.02
CA TYR A 281 18.42 -4.07 0.29
C TYR A 281 18.88 -3.68 1.71
N LYS A 282 19.80 -2.73 1.82
CA LYS A 282 20.37 -2.29 3.11
C LYS A 282 19.72 -1.02 3.68
N GLY A 283 18.88 -0.34 2.91
CA GLY A 283 18.34 0.97 3.29
C GLY A 283 17.30 0.92 4.40
N PHE A 284 16.64 -0.24 4.59
CA PHE A 284 15.59 -0.36 5.61
C PHE A 284 16.12 -0.11 7.03
N ASP A 285 17.34 -0.55 7.32
CA ASP A 285 17.97 -0.35 8.64
C ASP A 285 18.59 1.06 8.83
N SER A 286 18.35 2.00 7.91
CA SER A 286 18.96 3.34 7.90
C SER A 286 17.98 4.51 8.07
N LEU A 287 16.88 4.27 8.80
CA LEU A 287 15.84 5.29 9.06
C LEU A 287 16.38 6.48 9.87
N THR A 288 16.02 7.69 9.45
CA THR A 288 16.35 9.00 10.05
C THR A 288 15.16 9.94 9.90
N GLU A 289 15.14 11.07 10.62
CA GLU A 289 14.07 12.07 10.47
C GLU A 289 14.03 12.71 9.07
N GLU A 290 15.13 12.65 8.31
CA GLU A 290 15.23 13.22 6.96
C GLU A 290 14.71 12.27 5.87
N ASN A 291 14.66 10.96 6.13
CA ASN A 291 14.32 9.93 5.15
C ASN A 291 13.08 9.10 5.52
N VAL A 292 12.18 9.68 6.31
CA VAL A 292 10.86 9.12 6.61
C VAL A 292 9.79 9.63 5.65
N THR A 293 8.73 8.84 5.48
CA THR A 293 7.58 9.19 4.63
C THR A 293 6.28 8.59 5.17
N LEU A 294 5.16 8.83 4.48
CA LEU A 294 3.87 8.19 4.78
C LEU A 294 4.00 6.69 4.54
N VAL A 295 3.65 5.90 5.56
CA VAL A 295 3.76 4.44 5.48
C VAL A 295 2.52 3.70 5.95
N ASP A 296 1.64 4.35 6.70
CA ASP A 296 0.40 3.72 7.16
C ASP A 296 -0.64 4.79 7.55
N PHE A 297 -1.92 4.40 7.58
CA PHE A 297 -2.98 5.19 8.16
C PHE A 297 -3.28 4.67 9.56
N HIS A 298 -2.89 5.45 10.58
CA HIS A 298 -2.87 4.98 11.96
C HIS A 298 -4.24 4.42 12.43
N ASN A 299 -4.21 3.39 13.27
CA ASN A 299 -5.34 2.48 13.52
C ASN A 299 -6.52 3.05 14.32
N GLN A 300 -6.49 4.31 14.77
CA GLN A 300 -7.52 4.86 15.67
C GLN A 300 -8.11 6.18 15.20
N GLY A 301 -9.44 6.24 15.05
CA GLY A 301 -10.16 7.45 14.67
C GLY A 301 -10.24 7.67 13.15
N ASN A 302 -10.74 8.83 12.73
CA ASN A 302 -10.96 9.14 11.32
C ASN A 302 -9.62 9.30 10.59
N LYS A 303 -9.35 8.37 9.67
CA LYS A 303 -8.07 8.28 8.96
C LYS A 303 -7.99 9.22 7.78
N LEU A 304 -9.07 9.20 7.02
CA LEU A 304 -9.29 9.93 5.78
C LEU A 304 -10.64 10.63 5.91
N ILE A 305 -10.70 11.91 5.60
CA ILE A 305 -11.96 12.65 5.54
C ILE A 305 -12.32 12.91 4.09
N PRO A 306 -13.52 12.53 3.62
CA PRO A 306 -13.94 12.82 2.25
C PRO A 306 -13.87 14.31 1.94
N ILE A 307 -13.30 14.65 0.78
CA ILE A 307 -13.03 16.05 0.41
C ILE A 307 -14.31 16.89 0.27
N TYR A 308 -15.45 16.27 -0.05
CA TYR A 308 -16.73 16.96 -0.12
C TYR A 308 -17.23 17.47 1.24
N ASP A 309 -16.76 16.89 2.36
CA ASP A 309 -17.11 17.38 3.70
C ASP A 309 -16.40 18.68 4.06
N LEU A 310 -15.44 19.11 3.24
CA LEU A 310 -14.69 20.35 3.42
C LEU A 310 -15.33 21.54 2.70
N ALA A 311 -16.37 21.32 1.89
CA ALA A 311 -17.10 22.36 1.18
C ALA A 311 -18.32 22.85 1.98
N LEU A 312 -18.30 24.13 2.36
CA LEU A 312 -19.41 24.76 3.08
C LEU A 312 -20.56 25.20 2.15
N ASP A 313 -20.26 25.54 0.90
CA ASP A 313 -21.27 25.87 -0.10
C ASP A 313 -22.04 24.60 -0.52
N PRO A 314 -23.38 24.54 -0.35
CA PRO A 314 -24.14 23.32 -0.63
C PRO A 314 -24.07 22.86 -2.09
N ALA A 315 -24.06 23.80 -3.05
CA ALA A 315 -24.00 23.45 -4.47
C ALA A 315 -22.64 22.87 -4.85
N LYS A 316 -21.54 23.43 -4.31
CA LYS A 316 -20.19 22.90 -4.46
C LYS A 316 -20.04 21.54 -3.79
N LYS A 317 -20.60 21.35 -2.59
CA LYS A 317 -20.60 20.06 -1.89
C LYS A 317 -21.28 18.97 -2.72
N GLU A 318 -22.46 19.24 -3.27
CA GLU A 318 -23.18 18.29 -4.13
C GLU A 318 -22.38 17.96 -5.41
N ALA A 319 -21.81 18.98 -6.06
CA ALA A 319 -20.96 18.77 -7.24
C ALA A 319 -19.72 17.90 -6.91
N LEU A 320 -19.12 18.09 -5.72
CA LEU A 320 -18.01 17.27 -5.25
C LEU A 320 -18.44 15.83 -4.95
N ILE A 321 -19.63 15.61 -4.37
CA ILE A 321 -20.16 14.25 -4.16
C ILE A 321 -20.29 13.51 -5.49
N ILE A 322 -20.80 14.17 -6.53
CA ILE A 322 -20.93 13.58 -7.87
C ILE A 322 -19.56 13.22 -8.45
N ALA A 323 -18.61 14.16 -8.43
CA ALA A 323 -17.25 13.94 -8.94
C ALA A 323 -16.51 12.86 -8.15
N TYR A 324 -16.64 12.86 -6.83
CA TYR A 324 -16.09 11.87 -5.91
C TYR A 324 -16.63 10.46 -6.23
N ASN A 325 -17.95 10.31 -6.35
CA ASN A 325 -18.59 9.04 -6.69
C ASN A 325 -18.13 8.52 -8.05
N LYS A 326 -18.10 9.39 -9.06
CA LYS A 326 -17.59 9.05 -10.40
C LYS A 326 -16.13 8.59 -10.35
N PHE A 327 -15.28 9.33 -9.63
CA PHE A 327 -13.85 9.04 -9.55
C PHE A 327 -13.57 7.71 -8.82
N LEU A 328 -14.29 7.44 -7.74
CA LEU A 328 -14.19 6.18 -6.98
C LEU A 328 -14.95 5.00 -7.62
N GLY A 329 -15.61 5.21 -8.77
CA GLY A 329 -16.29 4.15 -9.49
C GLY A 329 -17.52 3.62 -8.75
N ALA A 330 -18.34 4.54 -8.24
CA ALA A 330 -19.60 4.21 -7.58
C ALA A 330 -20.52 3.40 -8.52
N THR A 331 -20.93 2.21 -8.10
CA THR A 331 -22.00 1.45 -8.79
C THR A 331 -23.35 2.10 -8.50
N GLN A 332 -24.19 2.23 -9.52
CA GLN A 332 -25.56 2.77 -9.39
C GLN A 332 -26.46 1.86 -8.57
#